data_AF-A0A3T0EBT4-F1
#
_entry.id   AF-A0A3T0EBT4-F1
#
_cell.length_a   1.000
_cell.length_b   1.000
_cell.length_c   1.000
_cell.angle_alpha   90.00
_cell.angle_beta   90.00
_cell.angle_gamma   90.00
#
_symmetry.space_group_name_H-M   'P 1'
#
loop_
_entity.id
_entity.type
_entity.pdbx_description
1 polymer ?
#
loop_
_entity_poly.entity_id
_entity_poly.type
_entity_poly.pdbx_seq_one_letter_code
_entity_poly.pdbx_strand_id
1 'polypeptide(L)'
;MLHPIRATGTLAFLLLLLTICLFIAFMFALVGRGGEPVVLAVTGGATIASFFLWVRENRIAQMAANAPAAPRHEIKASWLIPLQAGLVMAYVAALMASIHYVPGLDGFLKGLVQSLPIGLVAGWVVVWVYIIVESDEMIRSLMITATAISAGAVLCLVTFWALVTLHASLPAFDAIFLFPAFATIYGVAAAILTSRVE
;
A
#
# COMPACT_ATOMS: atom_id res chain seq x y z
N MET A 1 22.13 8.88 -22.11
CA MET A 1 22.30 7.54 -21.50
C MET A 1 21.90 7.63 -20.03
N LEU A 2 20.79 7.00 -19.64
CA LEU A 2 20.37 6.89 -18.23
C LEU A 2 21.29 5.88 -17.52
N HIS A 3 21.79 6.20 -16.33
CA HIS A 3 22.65 5.30 -15.55
C HIS A 3 21.93 3.96 -15.29
N PRO A 4 22.60 2.79 -15.44
CA PRO A 4 21.96 1.47 -15.34
C PRO A 4 21.23 1.24 -14.00
N ILE A 5 21.68 1.86 -12.92
CA ILE A 5 21.07 1.77 -11.57
C ILE A 5 19.68 2.43 -11.51
N ARG A 6 19.38 3.43 -12.37
CA ARG A 6 18.07 4.09 -12.41
C ARG A 6 17.03 3.30 -13.22
N ALA A 7 17.48 2.42 -14.11
CA ALA A 7 16.59 1.62 -14.94
C ALA A 7 16.03 0.38 -14.22
N THR A 8 16.70 -0.12 -13.17
CA THR A 8 16.32 -1.35 -12.48
C THR A 8 15.23 -1.18 -11.41
N GLY A 9 14.81 0.06 -11.12
CA GLY A 9 13.83 0.35 -10.06
C GLY A 9 14.34 0.13 -8.62
N THR A 10 15.56 -0.35 -8.44
CA THR A 10 16.16 -0.64 -7.12
C THR A 10 16.23 0.61 -6.24
N LEU A 11 16.59 1.76 -6.81
CA LEU A 11 16.64 3.02 -6.08
C LEU A 11 15.24 3.47 -5.61
N ALA A 12 14.22 3.34 -6.45
CA ALA A 12 12.84 3.63 -6.06
C ALA A 12 12.38 2.69 -4.93
N PHE A 13 12.74 1.41 -4.97
CA PHE A 13 12.44 0.49 -3.88
C PHE A 13 13.13 0.88 -2.57
N LEU A 14 14.42 1.21 -2.59
CA LEU A 14 15.15 1.65 -1.39
C LEU A 14 14.58 2.95 -0.80
N LEU A 15 14.19 3.90 -1.65
CA LEU A 15 13.55 5.15 -1.22
C LEU A 15 12.16 4.90 -0.62
N LEU A 16 11.41 3.92 -1.12
CA LEU A 16 10.14 3.51 -0.50
C LEU A 16 10.37 3.00 0.92
N LEU A 17 11.32 2.08 1.10
CA LEU A 17 11.67 1.54 2.42
C LEU A 17 12.12 2.65 3.38
N LEU A 18 12.98 3.56 2.91
CA LEU A 18 13.42 4.71 3.69
C LEU A 18 12.24 5.60 4.11
N THR A 19 11.32 5.88 3.18
CA THR A 19 10.12 6.69 3.46
C THR A 19 9.25 6.04 4.53
N ILE A 20 9.06 4.71 4.46
CA ILE A 20 8.31 3.95 5.47
C ILE A 20 9.02 4.04 6.85
N CYS A 21 10.33 3.82 6.90
CA CYS A 21 11.09 3.91 8.15
C CYS A 21 11.03 5.32 8.76
N LEU A 22 11.17 6.37 7.96
CA LEU A 22 11.08 7.76 8.41
C LEU A 22 9.67 8.10 8.91
N PHE A 23 8.63 7.62 8.22
CA PHE A 23 7.25 7.80 8.66
C PHE A 23 6.99 7.10 10.01
N ILE A 24 7.48 5.87 10.19
CA ILE A 24 7.38 5.16 11.47
C ILE A 24 8.10 5.93 12.58
N ALA A 25 9.32 6.42 12.33
CA ALA A 25 10.07 7.23 13.28
C ALA A 25 9.33 8.53 13.65
N PHE A 26 8.74 9.21 12.66
CA PHE A 26 7.90 10.39 12.87
C PHE A 26 6.67 10.07 13.73
N MET A 27 5.98 8.96 13.48
CA MET A 27 4.83 8.53 14.28
C MET A 27 5.20 8.22 15.72
N PHE A 28 6.35 7.58 15.96
CA PHE A 28 6.85 7.37 17.32
C PHE A 28 7.18 8.68 18.03
N ALA A 29 7.80 9.63 17.33
CA ALA A 29 8.09 10.95 17.88
C ALA A 29 6.80 11.73 18.22
N LEU A 30 5.74 11.58 17.40
CA LEU A 30 4.44 12.24 17.58
C LEU A 30 3.68 11.70 18.80
N VAL A 31 3.77 10.39 19.06
CA VAL A 31 3.07 9.72 20.17
C VAL A 31 3.86 9.79 21.49
N GLY A 32 5.18 9.96 21.42
CA GLY A 32 6.02 10.12 22.61
C GLY A 32 5.67 11.39 23.38
N ARG A 33 5.38 11.29 24.69
CA ARG A 33 4.98 12.39 25.59
C ARG A 33 6.05 13.50 25.82
N GLY A 34 7.03 13.63 24.94
CA GLY A 34 8.09 14.63 25.00
C GLY A 34 8.73 14.91 23.64
N GLY A 35 7.98 14.75 22.54
CA GLY A 35 8.49 15.03 21.21
C GLY A 35 8.91 16.49 21.09
N GLU A 36 10.22 16.75 21.12
CA GLU A 36 10.76 18.08 20.87
C GLU A 36 10.25 18.55 19.49
N PRO A 37 9.73 19.79 19.37
CA PRO A 37 9.14 20.27 18.13
C PRO A 37 10.13 20.22 16.96
N VAL A 38 11.43 20.33 17.26
CA VAL A 38 12.52 20.18 16.29
C VAL A 38 12.58 18.76 15.73
N VAL A 39 12.48 17.72 16.57
CA VAL A 39 12.50 16.31 16.14
C VAL A 39 11.30 16.00 15.26
N LEU A 40 10.12 16.52 15.60
CA LEU A 40 8.91 16.36 14.79
C LEU A 40 9.05 17.06 13.43
N ALA A 41 9.56 18.29 13.41
CA ALA A 41 9.78 19.03 12.16
C ALA A 41 10.80 18.34 11.25
N VAL A 42 11.91 17.85 11.82
CA VAL A 42 12.97 17.15 11.07
C VAL A 42 12.47 15.81 10.53
N THR A 43 11.85 14.96 11.36
CA THR A 43 11.38 13.64 10.93
C THR A 43 10.21 13.74 9.95
N GLY A 44 9.28 14.68 10.16
CA GLY A 44 8.20 14.97 9.22
C GLY A 44 8.71 15.51 7.89
N GLY A 45 9.61 16.50 7.94
CA GLY A 45 10.23 17.07 6.74
C GLY A 45 11.04 16.05 5.93
N ALA A 46 11.83 15.20 6.61
CA ALA A 46 12.58 14.13 5.98
C ALA A 46 11.65 13.10 5.31
N THR A 47 10.54 12.75 5.97
CA THR A 47 9.53 11.83 5.41
C THR A 47 8.94 12.39 4.11
N ILE A 48 8.53 13.66 4.10
CA ILE A 48 7.97 14.33 2.93
C ILE A 48 8.99 14.40 1.80
N ALA A 49 10.24 14.80 2.09
CA ALA A 49 11.31 14.88 1.10
C ALA A 49 11.61 13.50 0.49
N SER A 50 11.73 12.47 1.34
CA SER A 50 11.94 11.08 0.91
C SER A 50 10.80 10.59 0.02
N PHE A 51 9.55 10.92 0.36
CA PHE A 51 8.38 10.58 -0.45
C PHE A 51 8.44 11.22 -1.85
N PHE A 52 8.76 12.51 -1.96
CA PHE A 52 8.88 13.17 -3.26
C PHE A 52 10.02 12.61 -4.11
N LEU A 53 11.16 12.28 -3.48
CA LEU A 53 12.27 11.60 -4.15
C LEU A 53 11.83 10.22 -4.65
N TRP A 54 11.09 9.47 -3.83
CA TRP A 54 10.53 8.19 -4.22
C TRP A 54 9.59 8.33 -5.42
N VAL A 55 8.62 9.26 -5.39
CA VAL A 55 7.70 9.50 -6.52
C VAL A 55 8.45 9.81 -7.80
N ARG A 56 9.47 10.68 -7.72
CA ARG A 56 10.32 11.04 -8.86
C ARG A 56 11.05 9.83 -9.44
N GLU A 57 11.76 9.07 -8.61
CA GLU A 57 12.52 7.91 -9.07
C GLU A 57 11.60 6.79 -9.57
N ASN A 58 10.43 6.61 -8.94
CA ASN A 58 9.41 5.66 -9.42
C ASN A 58 8.91 6.05 -10.81
N ARG A 59 8.64 7.34 -11.06
CA ARG A 59 8.24 7.83 -12.39
C ARG A 59 9.34 7.58 -13.43
N ILE A 60 10.61 7.82 -13.08
CA ILE A 60 11.75 7.57 -13.97
C ILE A 60 11.88 6.07 -14.28
N ALA A 61 11.76 5.21 -13.27
CA ALA A 61 11.80 3.76 -13.44
C ALA A 61 10.66 3.27 -14.36
N GLN A 62 9.45 3.81 -14.18
CA GLN A 62 8.31 3.51 -15.06
C GLN A 62 8.55 3.99 -16.50
N MET A 63 9.09 5.20 -16.70
CA MET A 63 9.42 5.70 -18.04
C MET A 63 10.52 4.88 -18.71
N ALA A 64 11.51 4.38 -17.96
CA ALA A 64 12.56 3.51 -18.49
C ALA A 64 12.04 2.11 -18.86
N ALA A 65 11.09 1.57 -18.08
CA ALA A 65 10.42 0.31 -18.36
C ALA A 65 9.46 0.39 -19.57
N ASN A 66 8.92 1.59 -19.85
CA ASN A 66 8.03 1.87 -20.99
C ASN A 66 8.77 2.12 -22.31
N ALA A 67 10.10 1.95 -22.38
CA ALA A 67 10.75 1.76 -23.68
C ALA A 67 10.09 0.54 -24.35
N PRO A 68 9.83 0.54 -25.68
CA PRO A 68 9.05 -0.50 -26.34
C PRO A 68 9.72 -1.87 -26.15
N ALA A 69 9.30 -2.56 -25.10
CA ALA A 69 9.68 -3.92 -24.83
C ALA A 69 8.87 -4.80 -25.77
N ALA A 70 9.53 -5.79 -26.37
CA ALA A 70 8.82 -6.80 -27.15
C ALA A 70 7.66 -7.35 -26.30
N PRO A 71 6.43 -7.41 -26.82
CA PRO A 71 5.27 -7.82 -26.07
C PRO A 71 5.52 -9.23 -25.53
N ARG A 72 5.79 -9.32 -24.22
CA ARG A 72 5.75 -10.60 -23.51
C ARG A 72 4.29 -10.87 -23.21
N HIS A 73 3.56 -11.17 -24.28
CA HIS A 73 2.23 -11.70 -24.12
C HIS A 73 2.33 -13.05 -23.39
N GLU A 74 1.36 -13.25 -22.50
CA GLU A 74 0.98 -14.52 -21.90
C GLU A 74 1.73 -14.88 -20.59
N ILE A 75 0.94 -14.93 -19.50
CA ILE A 75 0.95 -15.94 -18.41
C ILE A 75 0.93 -15.41 -16.95
N LYS A 76 1.18 -14.14 -16.63
CA LYS A 76 1.27 -13.76 -15.18
C LYS A 76 -0.01 -13.22 -14.52
N ALA A 77 -0.92 -12.56 -15.23
CA ALA A 77 -2.09 -11.92 -14.60
C ALA A 77 -3.00 -12.92 -13.86
N SER A 78 -3.20 -14.11 -14.41
CA SER A 78 -4.04 -15.17 -13.81
C SER A 78 -3.51 -15.69 -12.48
N TRP A 79 -2.20 -15.58 -12.21
CA TRP A 79 -1.59 -15.93 -10.93
C TRP A 79 -1.49 -14.75 -9.96
N LEU A 80 -1.41 -13.52 -10.47
CA LEU A 80 -1.28 -12.32 -9.63
C LEU A 80 -2.60 -11.98 -8.93
N ILE A 81 -3.76 -12.22 -9.55
CA ILE A 81 -5.08 -12.03 -8.92
C ILE A 81 -5.29 -12.94 -7.69
N PRO A 82 -5.13 -14.27 -7.77
CA PRO A 82 -5.24 -15.13 -6.60
C PRO A 82 -4.15 -14.85 -5.56
N LEU A 83 -2.97 -14.39 -5.98
CA LEU A 83 -1.93 -13.93 -5.05
C LEU A 83 -2.36 -12.68 -4.27
N GLN A 84 -2.98 -11.69 -4.92
CA GLN A 84 -3.54 -10.51 -4.22
C GLN A 84 -4.60 -10.93 -3.20
N ALA A 85 -5.51 -11.82 -3.59
CA ALA A 85 -6.51 -12.36 -2.67
C ALA A 85 -5.85 -13.10 -1.49
N GLY A 86 -4.85 -13.94 -1.76
CA GLY A 86 -4.07 -14.64 -0.74
C GLY A 86 -3.36 -13.69 0.23
N LEU A 87 -2.78 -12.60 -0.26
CA LEU A 87 -2.15 -11.57 0.58
C LEU A 87 -3.16 -10.85 1.47
N VAL A 88 -4.36 -10.57 0.96
CA VAL A 88 -5.45 -9.96 1.75
C VAL A 88 -5.94 -10.93 2.83
N MET A 89 -6.13 -12.21 2.49
CA MET A 89 -6.51 -13.24 3.46
C MET A 89 -5.42 -13.42 4.53
N ALA A 90 -4.15 -13.43 4.13
CA ALA A 90 -3.02 -13.46 5.05
C ALA A 90 -2.99 -12.21 5.94
N TYR A 91 -3.33 -11.04 5.41
CA TYR A 91 -3.41 -9.79 6.18
C TYR A 91 -4.49 -9.88 7.26
N VAL A 92 -5.68 -10.35 6.89
CA VAL A 92 -6.78 -10.57 7.84
C VAL A 92 -6.37 -11.60 8.90
N ALA A 93 -5.74 -12.71 8.50
CA ALA A 93 -5.23 -13.71 9.43
C ALA A 93 -4.17 -13.13 10.39
N ALA A 94 -3.25 -12.30 9.89
CA ALA A 94 -2.24 -11.62 10.70
C ALA A 94 -2.85 -10.62 11.68
N LEU A 95 -3.91 -9.89 11.29
CA LEU A 95 -4.67 -9.03 12.20
C LEU A 95 -5.36 -9.83 13.29
N MET A 96 -6.08 -10.90 12.93
CA MET A 96 -6.74 -11.78 13.91
C MET A 96 -5.74 -12.39 14.87
N ALA A 97 -4.59 -12.87 14.35
CA ALA A 97 -3.52 -13.39 15.18
C ALA A 97 -2.94 -12.30 16.11
N SER A 98 -2.81 -11.07 15.60
CA SER A 98 -2.36 -9.93 16.40
C SER A 98 -3.33 -9.61 17.53
N ILE A 99 -4.64 -9.64 17.27
CA ILE A 99 -5.65 -9.33 18.29
C ILE A 99 -5.68 -10.42 19.38
N HIS A 100 -5.61 -11.70 19.00
CA HIS A 100 -5.81 -12.81 19.94
C HIS A 100 -4.54 -13.26 20.66
N TYR A 101 -3.37 -13.24 20.01
CA TYR A 101 -2.16 -13.85 20.56
C TYR A 101 -1.12 -12.85 21.07
N VAL A 102 -1.04 -11.65 20.49
CA VAL A 102 -0.03 -10.64 20.91
C VAL A 102 -0.10 -10.25 22.39
N PRO A 103 -1.27 -10.17 23.06
CA PRO A 103 -1.30 -9.86 24.48
C PRO A 103 -0.51 -10.83 25.37
N GLY A 104 -0.31 -12.07 24.93
CA GLY A 104 0.48 -13.09 25.63
C GLY A 104 1.89 -13.31 25.07
N LEU A 105 2.31 -12.53 24.08
CA LEU A 105 3.65 -12.62 23.48
C LEU A 105 4.53 -11.49 23.99
N ASP A 106 5.80 -11.79 24.23
CA ASP A 106 6.81 -10.80 24.63
C ASP A 106 8.02 -10.81 23.67
N GLY A 107 8.77 -9.71 23.69
CA GLY A 107 10.03 -9.57 22.96
C GLY A 107 9.87 -9.59 21.43
N PHE A 108 10.80 -10.27 20.76
CA PHE A 108 10.91 -10.27 19.30
C PHE A 108 9.66 -10.81 18.59
N LEU A 109 9.03 -11.86 19.13
CA LEU A 109 7.85 -12.50 18.53
C LEU A 109 6.66 -11.54 18.47
N LYS A 110 6.46 -10.73 19.50
CA LYS A 110 5.45 -9.67 19.52
C LYS A 110 5.67 -8.66 18.38
N GLY A 111 6.89 -8.15 18.26
CA GLY A 111 7.25 -7.21 17.20
C GLY A 111 7.06 -7.79 15.80
N LEU A 112 7.47 -9.06 15.60
CA LEU A 112 7.30 -9.76 14.33
C LEU A 112 5.82 -9.84 13.95
N VAL A 113 4.96 -10.35 14.84
CA VAL A 113 3.52 -10.52 14.57
C VAL A 113 2.84 -9.17 14.31
N GLN A 114 3.15 -8.13 15.10
CA GLN A 114 2.59 -6.79 14.89
C GLN A 114 3.04 -6.12 13.58
N SER A 115 4.22 -6.50 13.06
CA SER A 115 4.75 -5.96 11.80
C SER A 115 4.24 -6.69 10.54
N LEU A 116 3.70 -7.92 10.69
CA LEU A 116 3.22 -8.72 9.55
C LEU A 116 2.20 -7.99 8.67
N PRO A 117 1.18 -7.29 9.21
CA PRO A 117 0.21 -6.55 8.37
C PRO A 117 0.90 -5.55 7.43
N ILE A 118 1.94 -4.86 7.91
CA ILE A 118 2.70 -3.89 7.10
C ILE A 118 3.43 -4.60 5.96
N GLY A 119 4.10 -5.71 6.24
CA GLY A 119 4.79 -6.51 5.23
C GLY A 119 3.83 -7.07 4.16
N LEU A 120 2.63 -7.47 4.56
CA LEU A 120 1.61 -8.01 3.65
C LEU A 120 1.02 -6.92 2.75
N VAL A 121 0.79 -5.71 3.27
CA VAL A 121 0.41 -4.55 2.45
C VAL A 121 1.52 -4.20 1.47
N ALA A 122 2.79 -4.20 1.90
CA ALA A 122 3.92 -3.95 1.01
C ALA A 122 4.01 -5.00 -0.11
N GLY A 123 3.82 -6.29 0.23
CA GLY A 123 3.73 -7.38 -0.76
C GLY A 123 2.59 -7.16 -1.76
N TRP A 124 1.42 -6.73 -1.28
CA TRP A 124 0.27 -6.46 -2.15
C TRP A 124 0.56 -5.32 -3.13
N VAL A 125 1.20 -4.23 -2.66
CA VAL A 125 1.63 -3.11 -3.50
C VAL A 125 2.64 -3.58 -4.56
N VAL A 126 3.59 -4.43 -4.21
CA VAL A 126 4.54 -5.01 -5.18
C VAL A 126 3.82 -5.78 -6.26
N VAL A 127 2.86 -6.65 -5.90
CA VAL A 127 2.05 -7.40 -6.86
C VAL A 127 1.27 -6.47 -7.77
N TRP A 128 0.67 -5.41 -7.22
CA TRP A 128 -0.07 -4.41 -8.00
C TRP A 128 0.82 -3.67 -9.01
N VAL A 129 2.05 -3.30 -8.61
CA VAL A 129 3.04 -2.69 -9.53
C VAL A 129 3.37 -3.64 -10.69
N TYR A 130 3.58 -4.93 -10.40
CA TYR A 130 3.81 -5.92 -11.46
C TYR A 130 2.62 -6.06 -12.41
N ILE A 131 1.39 -6.03 -11.90
CA ILE A 131 0.18 -6.05 -12.74
C ILE A 131 0.20 -4.85 -13.69
N ILE A 132 0.46 -3.64 -13.20
CA ILE A 132 0.43 -2.43 -14.02
C ILE A 132 1.52 -2.38 -15.10
N VAL A 133 2.71 -2.90 -14.80
CA VAL A 133 3.83 -2.91 -15.74
C VAL A 133 3.60 -3.93 -16.85
N GLU A 134 3.06 -5.10 -16.52
CA GLU A 134 2.88 -6.20 -17.49
C GLU A 134 1.58 -6.08 -18.30
N SER A 135 0.61 -5.31 -17.79
CA SER A 135 -0.72 -5.24 -18.40
C SER A 135 -0.71 -4.45 -19.71
N ASP A 136 -1.47 -4.96 -20.68
CA ASP A 136 -1.95 -4.20 -21.84
C ASP A 136 -2.45 -2.82 -21.38
N GLU A 137 -2.27 -1.79 -22.20
CA GLU A 137 -2.71 -0.43 -21.89
C GLU A 137 -4.19 -0.36 -21.47
N MET A 138 -5.04 -1.21 -22.06
CA MET A 138 -6.44 -1.36 -21.66
C MET A 138 -6.57 -1.91 -20.24
N ILE A 139 -5.93 -3.05 -19.93
CA ILE A 139 -5.99 -3.68 -18.60
C ILE A 139 -5.39 -2.74 -17.55
N ARG A 140 -4.28 -2.07 -17.87
CA ARG A 140 -3.64 -1.07 -17.02
C ARG A 140 -4.60 0.06 -16.67
N SER A 141 -5.30 0.61 -17.66
CA SER A 141 -6.31 1.66 -17.47
C SER A 141 -7.46 1.18 -16.57
N LEU A 142 -7.94 -0.05 -16.77
CA LEU A 142 -8.99 -0.66 -15.95
C LEU A 142 -8.55 -0.84 -14.49
N MET A 143 -7.33 -1.34 -14.26
CA MET A 143 -6.80 -1.54 -12.91
C MET A 143 -6.56 -0.22 -12.18
N ILE A 144 -6.04 0.81 -12.86
CA ILE A 144 -5.89 2.16 -12.29
C ILE A 144 -7.26 2.73 -11.93
N THR A 145 -8.25 2.57 -12.80
CA THR A 145 -9.63 3.01 -12.56
C THR A 145 -10.25 2.29 -11.37
N ALA A 146 -10.08 0.96 -11.28
CA ALA A 146 -10.53 0.17 -10.14
C ALA A 146 -9.88 0.66 -8.83
N THR A 147 -8.57 0.92 -8.83
CA THR A 147 -7.85 1.47 -7.68
C THR A 147 -8.38 2.84 -7.28
N ALA A 148 -8.63 3.75 -8.23
CA ALA A 148 -9.17 5.08 -7.97
C ALA A 148 -10.59 5.03 -7.37
N ILE A 149 -11.47 4.20 -7.96
CA ILE A 149 -12.83 3.97 -7.44
C ILE A 149 -12.77 3.46 -6.00
N SER A 150 -11.89 2.51 -5.73
CA SER A 150 -11.78 1.86 -4.42
C SER A 150 -11.24 2.80 -3.35
N ALA A 151 -10.21 3.57 -3.68
CA ALA A 151 -9.67 4.59 -2.79
C ALA A 151 -10.72 5.65 -2.47
N GLY A 152 -11.46 6.14 -3.49
CA GLY A 152 -12.55 7.09 -3.31
C GLY A 152 -13.69 6.55 -2.44
N ALA A 153 -14.12 5.30 -2.69
CA ALA A 153 -15.18 4.66 -1.92
C ALA A 153 -14.80 4.47 -0.44
N VAL A 154 -13.58 3.99 -0.16
CA VAL A 154 -13.08 3.87 1.23
C VAL A 154 -13.02 5.23 1.90
N LEU A 155 -12.48 6.25 1.22
CA LEU A 155 -12.40 7.60 1.77
C LEU A 155 -13.78 8.15 2.12
N CYS A 156 -14.78 7.98 1.25
CA CYS A 156 -16.15 8.36 1.51
C CYS A 156 -16.76 7.62 2.71
N LEU A 157 -16.60 6.29 2.77
CA LEU A 157 -17.12 5.47 3.87
C LEU A 157 -16.52 5.86 5.23
N VAL A 158 -15.20 6.08 5.27
CA VAL A 158 -14.49 6.44 6.50
C VAL A 158 -14.83 7.85 6.93
N THR A 159 -14.94 8.79 5.97
CA THR A 159 -15.36 10.17 6.26
C THR A 159 -16.78 10.19 6.81
N PHE A 160 -17.69 9.45 6.17
CA PHE A 160 -19.07 9.31 6.62
C PHE A 160 -19.11 8.73 8.04
N TRP A 161 -18.41 7.63 8.30
CA TRP A 161 -18.37 7.03 9.63
C TRP A 161 -17.79 7.99 10.68
N ALA A 162 -16.69 8.67 10.37
CA ALA A 162 -16.09 9.66 11.25
C ALA A 162 -17.08 10.78 11.62
N LEU A 163 -17.82 11.32 10.63
CA LEU A 163 -18.85 12.34 10.86
C LEU A 163 -19.99 11.82 11.74
N VAL A 164 -20.43 10.58 11.54
CA VAL A 164 -21.46 9.96 12.40
C VAL A 164 -20.93 9.81 13.84
N THR A 165 -19.70 9.34 14.03
CA THR A 165 -19.10 9.17 15.37
C THR A 165 -18.85 10.49 16.11
N LEU A 166 -18.79 11.63 15.40
CA LEU A 166 -18.71 12.95 16.05
C LEU A 166 -20.01 13.34 16.76
N HIS A 167 -21.14 12.83 16.28
CA HIS A 167 -22.48 13.23 16.75
C HIS A 167 -23.24 12.10 17.45
N ALA A 168 -22.84 10.86 17.25
CA ALA A 168 -23.38 9.69 17.91
C ALA A 168 -22.27 9.02 18.75
N SER A 169 -22.60 8.53 19.95
CA SER A 169 -21.66 7.80 20.83
C SER A 169 -21.37 6.38 20.31
N LEU A 170 -21.01 6.28 19.03
CA LEU A 170 -20.62 5.06 18.34
C LEU A 170 -19.11 4.82 18.50
N PRO A 171 -18.66 3.55 18.44
CA PRO A 171 -17.25 3.23 18.48
C PRO A 171 -16.50 3.79 17.26
N ALA A 172 -15.27 4.24 17.50
CA ALA A 172 -14.36 4.67 16.43
C ALA A 172 -14.03 3.49 15.52
N PHE A 173 -13.93 3.75 14.22
CA PHE A 173 -13.49 2.74 13.25
C PHE A 173 -11.98 2.62 13.30
N ASP A 174 -11.47 1.44 13.64
CA ASP A 174 -10.03 1.21 13.67
C ASP A 174 -9.43 1.21 12.26
N ALA A 175 -8.39 2.03 12.07
CA ALA A 175 -7.72 2.20 10.78
C ALA A 175 -7.15 0.89 10.20
N ILE A 176 -6.94 -0.14 11.03
CA ILE A 176 -6.45 -1.46 10.59
C ILE A 176 -7.40 -2.14 9.59
N PHE A 177 -8.68 -1.79 9.58
CA PHE A 177 -9.69 -2.34 8.67
C PHE A 177 -9.79 -1.62 7.32
N LEU A 178 -9.05 -0.52 7.13
CA LEU A 178 -9.05 0.25 5.89
C LEU A 178 -8.53 -0.56 4.70
N PHE A 179 -7.44 -1.30 4.87
CA PHE A 179 -6.85 -2.08 3.78
C PHE A 179 -7.76 -3.25 3.32
N PRO A 180 -8.35 -4.08 4.20
CA PRO A 180 -9.33 -5.07 3.81
C PRO A 180 -10.54 -4.47 3.08
N ALA A 181 -11.06 -3.34 3.58
CA ALA A 181 -12.17 -2.63 2.94
C ALA A 181 -11.77 -2.18 1.52
N PHE A 182 -10.60 -1.56 1.38
CA PHE A 182 -10.04 -1.18 0.08
C PHE A 182 -9.90 -2.36 -0.86
N ALA A 183 -9.28 -3.46 -0.40
CA ALA A 183 -9.04 -4.64 -1.22
C ALA A 183 -10.36 -5.30 -1.69
N THR A 184 -11.39 -5.29 -0.83
CA THR A 184 -12.71 -5.83 -1.15
C THR A 184 -13.38 -4.99 -2.23
N ILE A 185 -13.40 -3.67 -2.06
CA ILE A 185 -13.98 -2.76 -3.06
C ILE A 185 -13.19 -2.84 -4.36
N TYR A 186 -11.86 -2.96 -4.29
CA TYR A 186 -10.99 -3.15 -5.45
C TYR A 186 -11.32 -4.43 -6.21
N GLY A 187 -11.47 -5.56 -5.53
CA GLY A 187 -11.87 -6.81 -6.18
C GLY A 187 -13.20 -6.70 -6.91
N VAL A 188 -14.20 -6.06 -6.28
CA VAL A 188 -15.52 -5.84 -6.89
C VAL A 188 -15.44 -4.89 -8.08
N ALA A 189 -14.77 -3.74 -7.93
CA ALA A 189 -14.61 -2.76 -8.99
C ALA A 189 -13.84 -3.34 -10.19
N ALA A 190 -12.76 -4.08 -9.94
CA ALA A 190 -11.99 -4.77 -10.96
C ALA A 190 -12.88 -5.78 -11.71
N ALA A 191 -13.62 -6.64 -11.00
CA ALA A 191 -14.49 -7.64 -11.62
C ALA A 191 -15.60 -7.01 -12.49
N ILE A 192 -16.22 -5.92 -12.03
CA ILE A 192 -17.25 -5.18 -12.81
C ILE A 192 -16.66 -4.53 -14.05
N LEU A 193 -15.44 -3.98 -13.94
CA LEU A 193 -14.79 -3.30 -15.06
C LEU A 193 -14.31 -4.29 -16.11
N THR A 194 -13.82 -5.46 -15.70
CA THR A 194 -13.38 -6.51 -16.63
C THR A 194 -14.54 -7.21 -17.33
N SER A 195 -15.68 -7.41 -16.66
CA SER A 195 -16.84 -8.07 -17.27
C SER A 195 -17.54 -7.24 -18.37
N ARG A 196 -17.18 -5.97 -18.53
CA ARG A 196 -17.71 -5.09 -19.60
C ARG A 196 -16.88 -5.11 -20.87
N VAL A 197 -15.76 -5.81 -20.87
CA VAL A 197 -14.81 -5.89 -21.99
C VAL A 197 -15.01 -7.18 -22.78
N GLU A 198 -15.68 -8.17 -22.19
CA GLU A 198 -16.19 -9.38 -22.86
C GLU A 198 -17.48 -9.07 -23.64
#